data_AF-A0A845DXD8-F1
#
_entry.id   AF-A0A845DXD8-F1
#
_cell.length_a   1.000
_cell.length_b   1.000
_cell.length_c   1.000
_cell.angle_alpha   90.00
_cell.angle_beta   90.00
_cell.angle_gamma   90.00
#
_symmetry.space_group_name_H-M   'P 1'
#
loop_
_entity.id
_entity.type
_entity.pdbx_description
1 polymer ?
#
loop_
_entity_poly.entity_id
_entity_poly.type
_entity_poly.pdbx_seq_one_letter_code
_entity_poly.pdbx_strand_id
1 'polypeptide(L)'
;MEENRNENRQIKFRVSDDEFERLEQMAKNVQMSVPSFAKKKAQGARMRPPKIDREGAFEMARELRAIGNNVNQISRRANQGHTIPAEELKEVQKELQAIWQQFNSAIQK
;
A
#
# COMPACT_ATOMS: atom_id res chain seq x y z
N MET A 1 28.04 -1.36 25.03
CA MET A 1 27.30 -1.71 23.80
C MET A 1 26.88 -0.39 23.17
N GLU A 2 27.45 -0.04 22.02
CA GLU A 2 27.03 1.17 21.30
C GLU A 2 25.63 0.95 20.72
N GLU A 3 24.73 1.92 20.91
CA GLU A 3 23.43 1.89 20.26
C GLU A 3 23.61 1.98 18.74
N ASN A 4 23.09 0.99 18.02
CA ASN A 4 23.08 0.99 16.57
C ASN A 4 22.06 2.04 16.06
N ARG A 5 22.53 3.28 15.87
CA ARG A 5 21.71 4.42 15.42
C ARG A 5 22.01 4.72 13.95
N ASN A 6 20.96 4.80 13.13
CA ASN A 6 21.07 5.23 11.73
C ASN A 6 21.52 6.69 11.56
N GLU A 7 21.30 7.55 12.56
CA GLU A 7 21.62 8.97 12.48
C GLU A 7 22.23 9.51 13.78
N ASN A 8 23.23 10.38 13.63
CA ASN A 8 24.13 10.79 14.72
C ASN A 8 23.61 11.96 15.57
N ARG A 9 22.55 12.67 15.16
CA ARG A 9 22.04 13.86 15.85
C ARG A 9 20.56 13.71 16.21
N GLN A 10 20.22 14.00 17.48
CA GLN A 10 18.85 14.01 17.98
C GLN A 10 18.43 15.44 18.33
N ILE A 11 17.24 15.84 17.89
CA ILE A 11 16.61 17.11 18.26
C ILE A 11 15.46 16.79 19.21
N LYS A 12 15.53 17.31 20.44
CA LYS A 12 14.46 17.16 21.44
C LYS A 12 13.69 18.48 21.53
N PHE A 13 12.38 18.45 21.29
CA PHE A 13 11.50 19.59 21.52
C PHE A 13 10.39 19.18 22.49
N ARG A 14 9.97 20.12 23.32
CA ARG A 14 8.87 19.91 24.27
C ARG A 14 7.56 20.25 23.59
N VAL A 15 6.53 19.47 23.90
CA VAL A 15 5.16 19.67 23.47
C VAL A 15 4.26 19.55 24.69
N SER A 16 3.18 20.32 24.69
CA SER A 16 2.04 20.09 25.58
C SER A 16 1.24 18.86 25.15
N ASP A 17 0.34 18.38 26.00
CA ASP A 17 -0.52 17.24 25.70
C ASP A 17 -1.41 17.51 24.47
N ASP A 18 -2.01 18.70 24.38
CA ASP A 18 -2.84 19.12 23.24
C ASP A 18 -2.05 19.14 21.92
N GLU A 19 -0.79 19.60 21.96
CA GLU A 19 0.08 19.60 20.78
C GLU A 19 0.48 18.19 20.37
N PHE A 20 0.73 17.32 21.35
CA PHE A 20 1.04 15.93 21.09
C PHE A 20 -0.13 15.19 20.45
N GLU A 21 -1.36 15.39 20.94
CA GLU A 21 -2.56 14.78 20.38
C GLU A 21 -2.78 15.19 18.92
N ARG A 22 -2.61 16.49 18.60
CA ARG A 22 -2.67 16.98 17.21
C ARG A 22 -1.60 16.32 16.33
N LEU A 23 -0.37 16.21 16.82
CA LEU A 23 0.71 15.53 16.10
C LEU A 23 0.40 14.05 15.87
N GLU A 24 -0.19 13.38 16.85
CA GLU A 24 -0.59 11.98 16.76
C GLU A 24 -1.69 11.78 15.70
N GLN A 25 -2.73 12.61 15.70
CA GLN A 25 -3.79 12.58 14.69
C GLN A 25 -3.22 12.83 13.28
N MET A 26 -2.36 13.84 13.12
CA MET A 26 -1.72 14.12 11.83
C MET A 26 -0.82 12.98 11.36
N ALA A 27 -0.07 12.35 12.27
CA ALA A 27 0.81 11.23 11.95
C ALA A 27 0.01 9.96 11.57
N LYS A 28 -1.11 9.70 12.27
CA LYS A 28 -2.07 8.62 11.96
C LYS A 28 -2.63 8.78 10.54
N ASN A 29 -3.03 9.99 10.15
CA ASN A 29 -3.57 10.28 8.82
C ASN A 29 -2.59 9.96 7.67
N VAL A 30 -1.28 10.02 7.93
CA VAL A 30 -0.23 9.71 6.94
C VAL A 30 0.48 8.39 7.25
N GLN A 31 -0.10 7.55 8.12
CA GLN A 31 0.38 6.22 8.51
C GLN A 31 1.86 6.18 8.92
N MET A 32 2.29 7.14 9.74
CA MET A 32 3.67 7.23 10.21
C MET A 32 3.73 7.47 11.72
N SER A 33 4.89 7.22 12.33
CA SER A 33 5.10 7.56 13.74
C SER A 33 5.24 9.08 13.92
N VAL A 34 4.84 9.59 15.08
CA VAL A 34 4.97 11.02 15.43
C VAL A 34 6.39 11.58 15.20
N PRO A 35 7.48 10.88 15.58
CA PRO A 35 8.84 11.36 15.29
C PRO A 35 9.15 11.42 13.79
N SER A 36 8.68 10.45 13.00
CA SER A 36 8.88 10.42 11.55
C SER A 36 8.11 11.54 10.87
N PHE A 37 6.89 11.80 11.34
CA PHE A 37 6.05 12.90 10.90
C PHE A 37 6.72 14.25 11.18
N ALA A 38 7.12 14.50 12.44
CA ALA A 38 7.77 15.74 12.83
C ALA A 38 9.05 15.99 12.02
N LYS A 39 9.88 14.95 11.82
CA LYS A 39 11.09 15.04 11.02
C LYS A 39 10.81 15.37 9.56
N LYS A 40 9.87 14.66 8.91
CA LYS A 40 9.48 14.94 7.52
C LYS A 40 8.87 16.33 7.37
N LYS A 41 8.06 16.78 8.34
CA LYS A 41 7.45 18.11 8.35
C LYS A 41 8.51 19.20 8.45
N ALA A 42 9.48 19.04 9.35
CA ALA A 42 10.60 19.96 9.52
C ALA A 42 11.51 20.03 8.28
N GLN A 43 11.63 18.93 7.52
CA GLN A 43 12.33 18.89 6.23
C GLN A 43 11.53 19.52 5.07
N GLY A 44 10.33 20.06 5.34
CA GLY A 44 9.48 20.68 4.30
C GLY A 44 8.74 19.67 3.42
N ALA A 45 8.68 18.39 3.79
CA ALA A 45 8.01 17.38 2.98
C ALA A 45 6.50 17.64 2.89
N ARG A 46 5.98 17.67 1.65
CA ARG A 46 4.55 17.80 1.38
C ARG A 46 3.88 16.45 1.59
N MET A 47 3.47 16.18 2.82
CA MET A 47 2.80 14.94 3.19
C MET A 47 1.36 14.92 2.69
N ARG A 48 1.04 13.96 1.84
CA ARG A 48 -0.33 13.66 1.41
C ARG A 48 -0.75 12.34 2.07
N PRO A 49 -1.98 12.25 2.61
CA PRO A 49 -2.50 10.98 3.09
C PRO A 49 -2.46 9.96 1.93
N PRO A 50 -2.14 8.68 2.21
CA PRO A 50 -2.23 7.65 1.20
C PRO A 50 -3.68 7.56 0.71
N LYS A 51 -3.87 7.48 -0.62
CA LYS A 51 -5.21 7.41 -1.24
C LYS A 51 -5.98 6.16 -0.85
N ILE A 52 -5.24 5.10 -0.50
CA ILE A 52 -5.75 3.81 -0.14
C ILE A 52 -5.19 3.51 1.24
N ASP A 53 -6.07 3.12 2.14
CA ASP A 53 -5.69 2.69 3.47
C ASP A 53 -4.92 1.36 3.43
N ARG A 54 -4.30 1.04 4.56
CA ARG A 54 -3.46 -0.16 4.66
C ARG A 54 -4.28 -1.44 4.46
N GLU A 55 -5.51 -1.47 4.97
CA GLU A 55 -6.42 -2.62 4.86
C GLU A 55 -6.87 -2.85 3.42
N GLY A 56 -7.33 -1.79 2.73
CA GLY A 56 -7.66 -1.87 1.30
C GLY A 56 -6.48 -2.26 0.44
N ALA A 57 -5.26 -1.78 0.77
CA ALA A 57 -4.04 -2.20 0.09
C ALA A 57 -3.76 -3.72 0.24
N PHE A 58 -4.01 -4.30 1.41
CA PHE A 58 -3.86 -5.74 1.63
C PHE A 58 -4.90 -6.57 0.89
N GLU A 59 -6.17 -6.15 0.88
CA GLU A 59 -7.23 -6.86 0.15
C GLU A 59 -6.94 -6.85 -1.36
N MET A 60 -6.56 -5.72 -1.94
CA MET A 60 -6.18 -5.68 -3.36
C MET A 60 -4.98 -6.58 -3.66
N ALA A 61 -3.97 -6.62 -2.77
CA ALA A 61 -2.83 -7.51 -2.94
C ALA A 61 -3.25 -8.99 -2.90
N ARG A 62 -4.23 -9.34 -2.07
CA ARG A 62 -4.79 -10.70 -1.98
C ARG A 62 -5.51 -11.09 -3.27
N GLU A 63 -6.35 -10.21 -3.80
CA GLU A 63 -7.07 -10.45 -5.05
C GLU A 63 -6.13 -10.55 -6.26
N LEU A 64 -5.16 -9.64 -6.37
CA LEU A 64 -4.13 -9.69 -7.42
C LEU A 64 -3.33 -11.01 -7.38
N ARG A 65 -3.04 -11.52 -6.19
CA ARG A 65 -2.36 -12.81 -6.02
C ARG A 65 -3.22 -13.97 -6.53
N ALA A 66 -4.53 -13.95 -6.28
CA ALA A 66 -5.45 -14.97 -6.79
C ALA A 66 -5.47 -14.98 -8.33
N ILE A 67 -5.59 -13.80 -8.96
CA ILE A 67 -5.52 -13.67 -10.42
C ILE A 67 -4.18 -14.17 -10.95
N GLY A 68 -3.07 -13.76 -10.33
CA GLY A 68 -1.73 -14.21 -10.73
C GLY A 68 -1.58 -15.74 -10.69
N ASN A 69 -2.18 -16.39 -9.69
CA ASN A 69 -2.21 -17.86 -9.61
C ASN A 69 -3.04 -18.48 -10.74
N ASN A 70 -4.19 -17.91 -11.09
CA ASN A 70 -5.03 -18.38 -12.19
C ASN A 70 -4.31 -18.24 -13.53
N VAL A 71 -3.70 -17.08 -13.79
CA VAL A 71 -2.87 -16.85 -14.99
C VAL A 71 -1.72 -17.85 -15.07
N ASN A 72 -1.00 -18.08 -13.97
CA ASN A 72 0.11 -19.03 -13.94
C ASN A 72 -0.33 -20.47 -14.19
N GLN A 73 -1.52 -20.86 -13.71
CA GLN A 73 -2.10 -22.18 -14.03
C GLN A 73 -2.41 -22.31 -15.52
N ILE A 74 -3.01 -21.28 -16.14
CA ILE A 74 -3.27 -21.25 -17.58
C ILE A 74 -1.95 -21.35 -18.36
N SER A 75 -0.94 -20.56 -18.00
CA SER A 75 0.38 -20.61 -18.65
C SER A 75 1.04 -21.98 -18.55
N ARG A 76 0.94 -22.65 -17.39
CA ARG A 76 1.47 -24.02 -17.23
C ARG A 76 0.74 -25.03 -18.12
N ARG A 77 -0.60 -24.97 -18.19
CA ARG A 77 -1.40 -25.83 -19.08
C ARG A 77 -1.05 -25.60 -20.56
N ALA A 78 -0.90 -24.34 -20.96
CA ALA A 78 -0.46 -23.97 -22.31
C ALA A 78 0.89 -24.59 -22.66
N ASN A 79 1.87 -24.44 -21.75
CA ASN A 79 3.23 -24.95 -21.93
C ASN A 79 3.28 -26.49 -21.95
N GLN A 80 2.29 -27.15 -21.36
CA GLN A 80 2.12 -28.62 -21.42
C GLN A 80 1.43 -29.09 -22.71
N GLY A 81 1.12 -28.19 -23.65
CA GLY A 81 0.48 -28.53 -24.93
C GLY A 81 -1.03 -28.79 -24.83
N HIS A 82 -1.66 -28.48 -23.69
CA HIS A 82 -3.10 -28.64 -23.52
C HIS A 82 -3.84 -27.48 -24.18
N THR A 83 -4.97 -27.77 -24.83
CA THR A 83 -5.87 -26.74 -25.37
C THR A 83 -6.51 -25.98 -24.21
N ILE A 84 -6.29 -24.67 -24.16
CA ILE A 84 -6.91 -23.81 -23.15
C ILE A 84 -8.33 -23.45 -23.63
N PRO A 85 -9.39 -23.72 -22.85
CA PRO A 85 -10.72 -23.26 -23.17
C PRO A 85 -10.76 -21.74 -23.22
N ALA A 86 -11.29 -21.17 -24.32
CA ALA A 86 -11.41 -19.71 -24.48
C ALA A 86 -12.26 -19.06 -23.37
N GLU A 87 -13.12 -19.84 -22.71
CA GLU A 87 -13.97 -19.43 -21.60
C GLU A 87 -13.16 -19.14 -20.33
N GLU A 88 -12.22 -20.02 -19.95
CA GLU A 88 -11.31 -19.78 -18.81
C GLU A 88 -10.49 -18.49 -19.00
N LEU A 89 -10.05 -18.22 -20.24
CA LEU A 89 -9.31 -17.01 -20.56
C LEU A 89 -10.18 -15.74 -20.43
N LYS A 90 -11.44 -15.82 -20.88
CA LYS A 90 -12.41 -14.72 -20.76
C LYS A 90 -12.77 -14.42 -19.31
N GLU A 91 -12.89 -15.44 -18.46
CA GLU A 91 -13.17 -15.26 -17.03
C GLU A 91 -12.04 -14.51 -16.33
N VAL A 92 -10.79 -14.93 -16.54
CA VAL A 92 -9.62 -14.23 -15.99
C VAL A 92 -9.54 -12.78 -16.50
N GLN A 93 -9.84 -12.55 -17.78
CA GLN A 93 -9.87 -11.19 -18.34
C GLN A 93 -10.95 -10.33 -17.69
N LYS A 94 -12.12 -10.90 -17.41
CA LYS A 94 -13.25 -10.21 -16.74
C LYS A 94 -12.91 -9.87 -15.28
N GLU A 95 -12.31 -10.79 -14.54
CA GLU A 95 -11.83 -10.55 -13.17
C GLU A 95 -10.78 -9.44 -13.12
N LEU A 96 -9.80 -9.48 -14.03
CA LEU A 96 -8.78 -8.45 -14.13
C LEU A 96 -9.39 -7.07 -14.43
N GLN A 97 -10.38 -7.02 -15.33
CA GLN A 97 -11.07 -5.78 -15.68
C GLN A 97 -11.92 -5.23 -14.52
N ALA A 98 -12.53 -6.10 -13.72
CA ALA A 98 -13.26 -5.71 -12.53
C ALA A 98 -12.34 -5.09 -11.47
N ILE A 99 -11.19 -5.72 -11.17
CA ILE A 99 -10.18 -5.15 -10.25
C ILE A 99 -9.66 -3.82 -10.78
N TRP A 100 -9.40 -3.71 -12.08
CA TRP A 100 -8.92 -2.47 -12.69
C TRP A 100 -9.92 -1.30 -12.54
N GLN A 101 -11.22 -1.58 -12.67
CA GLN A 101 -12.27 -0.58 -12.43
C GLN A 101 -12.33 -0.16 -10.96
N GLN A 102 -12.29 -1.11 -10.03
CA GLN A 102 -12.28 -0.82 -8.60
C GLN A 102 -11.04 0.01 -8.20
N PHE A 103 -9.86 -0.36 -8.69
CA PHE A 103 -8.61 0.36 -8.44
C PHE A 103 -8.64 1.80 -8.97
N ASN A 104 -9.09 2.01 -10.21
CA ASN A 104 -9.22 3.35 -10.76
C ASN A 104 -10.22 4.21 -9.98
N SER A 105 -11.33 3.62 -9.53
CA SER A 105 -12.31 4.34 -8.70
C SER A 105 -11.74 4.73 -7.33
N ALA A 106 -10.87 3.90 -6.74
CA ALA A 106 -10.23 4.16 -5.46
C ALA A 106 -9.12 5.23 -5.56
N ILE A 107 -8.49 5.40 -6.71
CA ILE A 107 -7.44 6.40 -6.94
C ILE A 107 -7.99 7.76 -7.41
N GLN A 108 -9.17 7.78 -8.04
CA GLN A 108 -9.80 9.02 -8.53
C GLN A 108 -10.61 9.76 -7.46
N LYS A 109 -10.87 9.15 -6.30
CA LYS A 109 -11.32 9.86 -5.09
C LYS A 109 -10.13 10.49 -4.36
#